data_AF-T0CAN6-F1
#
_entry.id   AF-T0CAN6-F1
#
_cell.length_a   1.000
_cell.length_b   1.000
_cell.length_c   1.000
_cell.angle_alpha   90.00
_cell.angle_beta   90.00
_cell.angle_gamma   90.00
#
_symmetry.space_group_name_H-M   'P 1'
#
loop_
_entity.id
_entity.type
_entity.pdbx_description
1 polymer ?
#
loop_
_entity_poly.entity_id
_entity_poly.type
_entity_poly.pdbx_seq_one_letter_code
_entity_poly.pdbx_strand_id
1 'polypeptide(L)'
;MSRLITLTIIGLLSQKLCFAQASSDKLFEDLRRISKKEEKVKTKAKPRFKYIKNNLRAKTFRSVILANSLIESLDGKSYYRIQKNTIIRTKEVSPGSRYFFILPNDGNEDNVKYVTLSTNLDHLETILTFNNEKFTPFDQTKFKAIEYDKKQIHTYTQISAGLGSSTPNFFLDNISLSSTTIAAEAGVETFENIPVFFSAEYLAQNSGQEVQFTSFSIGLRVEYRFHINKKSFIAAGLNTQRSLYTSATINDLKVGHTIDSFGLNFNYNYAKYFVRLDLKKQNYAFDSNVNFPAANLTNNNSATAISINIGKEFEVSI
;
A
#
# COMPACT_ATOMS: atom_id res chain seq x y z
N MET A 1 39.71 10.49 -3.56
CA MET A 1 38.59 9.92 -4.35
C MET A 1 37.26 10.41 -3.80
N SER A 2 36.88 11.68 -4.00
CA SER A 2 35.54 12.17 -3.60
C SER A 2 34.99 13.30 -4.49
N ARG A 3 35.63 13.57 -5.64
CA ARG A 3 35.19 14.62 -6.59
C ARG A 3 34.66 14.08 -7.92
N LEU A 4 34.75 12.77 -8.15
CA LEU A 4 34.27 12.14 -9.39
C LEU A 4 32.79 11.73 -9.33
N ILE A 5 32.25 11.48 -8.13
CA ILE A 5 30.87 10.99 -7.95
C ILE A 5 29.86 12.15 -7.97
N THR A 6 30.29 13.35 -7.57
CA THR A 6 29.44 14.55 -7.55
C THR A 6 29.21 15.15 -8.94
N LEU A 7 30.14 14.92 -9.89
CA LEU A 7 30.04 15.41 -11.27
C LEU A 7 29.09 14.58 -12.14
N THR A 8 28.90 13.29 -11.84
CA THR A 8 28.02 12.41 -12.62
C THR A 8 26.53 12.66 -12.35
N ILE A 9 26.17 13.17 -11.17
CA ILE A 9 24.77 13.41 -10.79
C ILE A 9 24.24 14.74 -11.34
N ILE A 10 25.10 15.75 -11.53
CA ILE A 10 24.73 17.06 -12.11
C ILE A 10 24.62 16.99 -13.65
N GLY A 11 25.38 16.08 -14.28
CA GLY A 11 25.30 15.82 -15.73
C GLY A 11 24.01 15.12 -16.17
N LEU A 12 23.33 14.38 -15.29
CA LEU A 12 22.05 13.71 -15.61
C LEU A 12 20.82 14.60 -15.39
N LEU A 13 20.91 15.67 -14.59
CA LEU A 13 19.78 16.61 -14.39
C LEU A 13 19.69 17.73 -15.43
N SER A 14 20.72 17.94 -16.25
CA SER A 14 20.82 19.04 -17.21
C SER A 14 20.32 18.70 -18.63
N GLN A 15 19.85 17.48 -18.89
CA GLN A 15 19.32 17.08 -20.21
C GLN A 15 17.80 17.16 -20.36
N LYS A 16 17.07 17.81 -19.43
CA LYS A 16 15.60 17.93 -19.54
C LYS A 16 15.02 19.34 -19.61
N LEU A 17 15.84 20.38 -19.79
CA LEU A 17 15.32 21.74 -19.97
C LEU A 17 15.89 22.43 -21.21
N CYS A 18 14.95 22.83 -22.07
CA CYS A 18 15.03 23.78 -23.19
C CYS A 18 15.55 23.28 -24.55
N PHE A 19 14.61 22.98 -25.46
CA PHE A 19 14.31 23.83 -26.63
C PHE A 19 12.78 23.85 -26.79
N ALA A 20 12.12 24.97 -26.48
CA ALA A 20 11.83 26.09 -27.39
C ALA A 20 10.68 25.80 -28.37
N GLN A 21 9.47 26.05 -27.88
CA GLN A 21 8.38 26.81 -28.52
C GLN A 21 8.60 27.23 -29.98
N ALA A 22 7.99 26.48 -30.91
CA ALA A 22 7.52 27.00 -32.20
C ALA A 22 6.42 26.11 -32.80
N SER A 23 5.31 26.74 -33.15
CA SER A 23 4.16 26.24 -33.93
C SER A 23 3.13 25.34 -33.20
N SER A 24 2.34 25.98 -32.34
CA SER A 24 1.01 25.48 -31.94
C SER A 24 0.03 25.38 -33.13
N ASP A 25 0.37 25.95 -34.29
CA ASP A 25 -0.61 26.14 -35.36
C ASP A 25 -0.55 25.07 -36.46
N LYS A 26 0.53 24.29 -36.57
CA LYS A 26 0.61 23.15 -37.52
C LYS A 26 -0.12 21.90 -37.04
N LEU A 27 -0.14 21.66 -35.72
CA LEU A 27 -0.78 20.46 -35.15
C LEU A 27 -2.31 20.48 -35.29
N PHE A 28 -2.92 21.67 -35.26
CA PHE A 28 -4.37 21.82 -35.48
C PHE A 28 -4.76 21.79 -36.96
N GLU A 29 -3.85 22.13 -37.88
CA GLU A 29 -4.08 22.03 -39.33
C GLU A 29 -4.06 20.58 -39.82
N ASP A 30 -3.15 19.74 -39.31
CA ASP A 30 -3.05 18.33 -39.70
C ASP A 30 -4.26 17.51 -39.24
N LEU A 31 -4.84 17.83 -38.07
CA LEU A 31 -6.06 17.19 -37.59
C LEU A 31 -7.32 17.62 -38.36
N ARG A 32 -7.33 18.81 -38.97
CA ARG A 32 -8.44 19.27 -39.85
C ARG A 32 -8.40 18.62 -41.23
N ARG A 33 -7.21 18.31 -41.77
CA ARG A 33 -7.04 17.70 -43.11
C ARG A 33 -7.46 16.24 -43.20
N ILE A 34 -7.56 15.52 -42.09
CA ILE A 34 -8.03 14.12 -42.07
C ILE A 34 -9.54 14.02 -42.42
N SER A 35 -10.27 15.13 -42.59
CA SER A 35 -11.67 15.12 -43.04
C SER A 35 -11.90 15.25 -44.57
N LYS A 36 -10.86 15.30 -45.42
CA LYS A 36 -11.06 15.37 -46.89
C LYS A 36 -10.15 14.44 -47.70
N LYS A 37 -10.49 13.15 -47.71
CA LYS A 37 -10.69 12.27 -48.89
C LYS A 37 -10.83 10.85 -48.39
N GLU A 38 -12.08 10.42 -48.22
CA GLU A 38 -12.41 9.00 -48.21
C GLU A 38 -12.22 8.45 -49.62
N GLU A 39 -11.35 7.45 -49.79
CA GLU A 39 -11.57 6.43 -50.81
C GLU A 39 -12.24 5.24 -50.12
N LYS A 40 -13.53 5.09 -50.40
CA LYS A 40 -14.40 4.07 -49.82
C LYS A 40 -13.97 2.68 -50.28
N VAL A 41 -13.40 1.89 -49.36
CA VAL A 41 -13.49 0.43 -49.44
C VAL A 41 -14.67 0.00 -48.56
N LYS A 42 -15.83 -0.22 -49.20
CA LYS A 42 -16.98 -0.85 -48.56
C LYS A 42 -16.68 -2.31 -48.27
N THR A 43 -16.23 -2.62 -47.06
CA THR A 43 -16.38 -3.97 -46.51
C THR A 43 -17.50 -3.97 -45.48
N LYS A 44 -18.63 -4.61 -45.81
CA LYS A 44 -19.72 -4.92 -44.88
C LYS A 44 -19.20 -5.92 -43.83
N ALA A 45 -18.61 -5.44 -42.74
CA ALA A 45 -18.39 -6.26 -41.55
C ALA A 45 -19.59 -6.11 -40.61
N LYS A 46 -20.19 -7.24 -40.20
CA LYS A 46 -21.24 -7.24 -39.17
C LYS A 46 -20.60 -6.81 -37.83
N PRO A 47 -21.19 -5.85 -37.09
CA PRO A 47 -20.69 -5.46 -35.78
C PRO A 47 -20.76 -6.65 -34.81
N ARG A 48 -19.68 -6.89 -34.06
CA ARG A 48 -19.61 -7.94 -33.02
C ARG A 48 -20.51 -7.65 -31.82
N PHE A 49 -20.82 -6.37 -31.60
CA PHE A 49 -21.68 -5.90 -30.51
C PHE A 49 -22.96 -5.30 -31.10
N LYS A 50 -24.12 -5.79 -30.65
CA LYS A 50 -25.42 -5.27 -31.08
C LYS A 50 -25.97 -4.41 -29.94
N TYR A 51 -26.17 -3.12 -30.19
CA TYR A 51 -26.77 -2.22 -29.21
C TYR A 51 -28.23 -2.65 -28.94
N ILE A 52 -28.58 -2.83 -27.67
CA ILE A 52 -29.97 -3.00 -27.25
C ILE A 52 -30.44 -1.61 -26.84
N LYS A 53 -31.40 -1.03 -27.58
CA LYS A 53 -32.09 0.21 -27.22
C LYS A 53 -32.93 -0.03 -25.95
N ASN A 54 -32.28 -0.09 -24.80
CA ASN A 54 -32.98 -0.02 -23.51
C ASN A 54 -33.10 1.45 -23.13
N ASN A 55 -34.36 1.89 -23.02
CA ASN A 55 -34.81 3.25 -22.78
C ASN A 55 -34.60 3.70 -21.32
N LEU A 56 -33.49 3.32 -20.70
CA LEU A 56 -33.04 3.83 -19.42
C LEU A 56 -31.85 4.75 -19.72
N ARG A 57 -32.01 6.06 -19.48
CA ARG A 57 -30.91 7.05 -19.53
C ARG A 57 -29.84 6.64 -18.51
N ALA A 58 -28.95 5.74 -18.89
CA ALA A 58 -27.79 5.38 -18.10
C ALA A 58 -26.91 6.62 -17.95
N LYS A 59 -26.57 6.98 -16.71
CA LYS A 59 -25.74 8.16 -16.41
C LYS A 59 -24.39 8.01 -17.10
N THR A 60 -23.98 9.02 -17.85
CA THR A 60 -22.64 9.10 -18.43
C THR A 60 -21.64 9.47 -17.34
N PHE A 61 -20.56 8.70 -17.19
CA PHE A 61 -19.55 8.97 -16.17
C PHE A 61 -18.37 9.74 -16.78
N ARG A 62 -17.75 10.64 -16.01
CA ARG A 62 -16.41 11.16 -16.34
C ARG A 62 -15.39 10.18 -15.77
N SER A 63 -14.53 9.63 -16.60
CA SER A 63 -13.44 8.73 -16.20
C SER A 63 -12.10 9.30 -16.66
N VAL A 64 -11.02 8.98 -15.96
CA VAL A 64 -9.67 9.24 -16.46
C VAL A 64 -9.18 7.97 -17.17
N ILE A 65 -8.79 8.08 -18.44
CA ILE A 65 -7.98 7.06 -19.09
C ILE A 65 -6.51 7.33 -18.78
N LEU A 66 -5.80 6.30 -18.30
CA LEU A 66 -4.41 6.43 -17.87
C LEU A 66 -3.45 6.51 -19.08
N ALA A 67 -2.29 7.13 -18.86
CA ALA A 67 -1.19 7.10 -19.81
C ALA A 67 -0.76 5.65 -20.06
N ASN A 68 -0.37 5.37 -21.29
CA ASN A 68 -0.04 4.06 -21.86
C ASN A 68 -1.19 3.03 -21.94
N SER A 69 -2.43 3.40 -21.59
CA SER A 69 -3.59 2.53 -21.82
C SER A 69 -3.81 2.26 -23.31
N LEU A 70 -4.22 1.02 -23.62
CA LEU A 70 -4.53 0.57 -24.96
C LEU A 70 -6.03 0.72 -25.21
N ILE A 71 -6.40 1.39 -26.30
CA ILE A 71 -7.77 1.56 -26.77
C ILE A 71 -7.94 0.75 -28.05
N GLU A 72 -9.04 0.03 -28.16
CA GLU A 72 -9.39 -0.77 -29.33
C GLU A 72 -10.54 -0.11 -30.12
N SER A 73 -10.46 -0.18 -31.44
CA SER A 73 -11.57 0.19 -32.31
C SER A 73 -12.74 -0.79 -32.17
N LEU A 74 -13.99 -0.33 -32.37
CA LEU A 74 -15.18 -1.20 -32.22
C LEU A 74 -15.18 -2.46 -33.10
N ASP A 75 -14.46 -2.43 -34.22
CA ASP A 75 -14.29 -3.55 -35.13
C ASP A 75 -13.12 -4.48 -34.75
N GLY A 76 -12.33 -4.14 -33.73
CA GLY A 76 -11.22 -4.93 -33.19
C GLY A 76 -9.98 -4.97 -34.08
N LYS A 77 -9.84 -4.04 -35.02
CA LYS A 77 -8.76 -4.06 -36.03
C LYS A 77 -7.63 -3.07 -35.75
N SER A 78 -7.85 -2.09 -34.88
CA SER A 78 -6.88 -1.03 -34.63
C SER A 78 -6.75 -0.76 -33.15
N TYR A 79 -5.51 -0.62 -32.71
CA TYR A 79 -5.16 -0.32 -31.33
C TYR A 79 -4.41 1.00 -31.25
N TYR A 80 -4.79 1.82 -30.28
CA TYR A 80 -4.18 3.13 -30.02
C TYR A 80 -3.67 3.16 -28.59
N ARG A 81 -2.46 3.69 -28.38
CA ARG A 81 -1.91 3.89 -27.05
C ARG A 81 -2.07 5.34 -26.62
N ILE A 82 -2.66 5.57 -25.45
CA ILE A 82 -2.82 6.89 -24.87
C ILE A 82 -1.47 7.39 -24.34
N GLN A 83 -1.06 8.61 -24.69
CA GLN A 83 0.26 9.13 -24.28
C GLN A 83 0.24 9.81 -22.90
N LYS A 84 -0.91 10.30 -22.45
CA LYS A 84 -1.06 11.01 -21.17
C LYS A 84 -2.45 10.79 -20.57
N ASN A 85 -2.54 10.90 -19.24
CA ASN A 85 -3.81 10.80 -18.52
C ASN A 85 -4.81 11.82 -19.11
N THR A 86 -5.98 11.34 -19.53
CA THR A 86 -6.98 12.16 -20.22
C THR A 86 -8.36 11.91 -19.64
N ILE A 87 -9.12 12.97 -19.37
CA ILE A 87 -10.50 12.85 -18.90
C ILE A 87 -11.39 12.55 -20.11
N ILE A 88 -12.14 11.45 -20.05
CA ILE A 88 -13.04 10.97 -21.08
C ILE A 88 -14.42 10.69 -20.49
N ARG A 89 -15.45 10.68 -21.33
CA ARG A 89 -16.78 10.22 -20.92
C ARG A 89 -16.92 8.75 -21.27
N THR A 90 -17.41 7.94 -20.34
CA THR A 90 -17.54 6.50 -20.53
C THR A 90 -18.93 6.00 -20.17
N LYS A 91 -19.32 4.88 -20.77
CA LYS A 91 -20.58 4.16 -20.49
C LYS A 91 -20.32 2.66 -20.60
N GLU A 92 -20.84 1.88 -19.65
CA GLU A 92 -20.78 0.42 -19.73
C GLU A 92 -21.43 -0.09 -21.02
N VAL A 93 -20.82 -1.09 -21.66
CA VAL A 93 -21.39 -1.71 -22.86
C VAL A 93 -22.73 -2.40 -22.55
N SER A 94 -22.83 -2.97 -21.35
CA SER A 94 -24.05 -3.52 -20.74
C SER A 94 -23.86 -3.51 -19.22
N PRO A 95 -24.94 -3.51 -18.42
CA PRO A 95 -24.83 -3.54 -16.95
C PRO A 95 -23.88 -4.64 -16.47
N GLY A 96 -22.84 -4.28 -15.72
CA GLY A 96 -21.84 -5.20 -15.17
C GLY A 96 -20.76 -5.66 -16.16
N SER A 97 -20.69 -5.06 -17.35
CA SER A 97 -19.65 -5.37 -18.33
C SER A 97 -18.29 -4.84 -17.89
N ARG A 98 -17.23 -5.62 -18.11
CA ARG A 98 -15.84 -5.16 -17.95
C ARG A 98 -15.39 -4.20 -19.05
N TYR A 99 -16.23 -3.98 -20.06
CA TYR A 99 -15.95 -3.12 -21.20
C TYR A 99 -16.82 -1.86 -21.18
N PHE A 100 -16.18 -0.75 -21.52
CA PHE A 100 -16.76 0.59 -21.51
C PHE A 100 -16.58 1.26 -22.87
N PHE A 101 -17.65 1.83 -23.40
CA PHE A 101 -17.62 2.74 -24.54
C PHE A 101 -16.96 4.06 -24.16
N ILE A 102 -16.11 4.59 -25.04
CA ILE A 102 -15.58 5.95 -24.93
C ILE A 102 -16.51 6.87 -25.73
N LEU A 103 -17.24 7.73 -25.03
CA LEU A 103 -18.19 8.64 -25.65
C LEU A 103 -17.46 9.85 -26.26
N PRO A 104 -17.86 10.29 -27.48
CA PRO A 104 -17.37 11.53 -28.06
C PRO A 104 -17.78 12.75 -27.20
N ASN A 105 -17.11 13.88 -27.41
CA ASN A 105 -17.30 15.10 -26.60
C ASN A 105 -18.74 15.65 -26.64
N ASP A 106 -19.42 15.45 -27.77
CA ASP A 106 -20.85 15.77 -27.96
C ASP A 106 -21.78 14.90 -27.11
N GLY A 107 -21.26 13.82 -26.51
CA GLY A 107 -22.04 12.86 -25.72
C GLY A 107 -22.98 12.01 -26.57
N ASN A 108 -22.87 12.07 -27.90
CA ASN A 108 -23.77 11.36 -28.79
C ASN A 108 -23.36 9.89 -28.90
N GLU A 109 -24.20 9.01 -28.37
CA GLU A 109 -23.96 7.57 -28.34
C GLU A 109 -23.91 6.93 -29.74
N ASP A 110 -24.53 7.54 -30.74
CA ASP A 110 -24.52 7.05 -32.13
C ASP A 110 -23.15 7.23 -32.81
N ASN A 111 -22.26 8.04 -32.23
CA ASN A 111 -20.94 8.40 -32.79
C ASN A 111 -19.76 7.70 -32.08
N VAL A 112 -20.02 6.73 -31.20
CA VAL A 112 -18.98 5.99 -30.47
C VAL A 112 -18.13 5.17 -31.44
N LYS A 113 -16.80 5.24 -31.30
CA LYS A 113 -15.83 4.53 -32.17
C LYS A 113 -14.88 3.58 -31.42
N TYR A 114 -14.83 3.69 -30.10
CA TYR A 114 -13.78 3.07 -29.29
C TYR A 114 -14.33 2.44 -28.00
N VAL A 115 -13.65 1.39 -27.54
CA VAL A 115 -13.93 0.68 -26.28
C VAL A 115 -12.65 0.50 -25.48
N THR A 116 -12.77 0.46 -24.15
CA THR A 116 -11.69 0.15 -23.22
C THR A 116 -12.17 -0.77 -22.09
N LEU A 117 -11.24 -1.47 -21.45
CA LEU A 117 -11.48 -2.25 -20.24
C LEU A 117 -11.62 -1.36 -19.01
N SER A 118 -12.40 -1.80 -18.02
CA SER A 118 -12.59 -1.13 -16.73
C SER A 118 -11.28 -0.91 -15.97
N THR A 119 -10.33 -1.83 -16.08
CA THR A 119 -9.00 -1.72 -15.45
C THR A 119 -8.16 -0.56 -15.98
N ASN A 120 -8.53 0.00 -17.14
CA ASN A 120 -7.85 1.15 -17.74
C ASN A 120 -8.54 2.49 -17.39
N LEU A 121 -9.63 2.44 -16.62
CA LEU A 121 -10.42 3.59 -16.22
C LEU A 121 -10.30 3.81 -14.71
N ASP A 122 -10.06 5.06 -14.33
CA ASP A 122 -10.28 5.51 -12.95
C ASP A 122 -11.61 6.27 -12.91
N HIS A 123 -12.56 5.79 -12.10
CA HIS A 123 -13.92 6.35 -12.02
C HIS A 123 -13.92 7.55 -11.06
N LEU A 124 -14.22 8.75 -11.58
CA LEU A 124 -14.26 9.99 -10.78
C LEU A 124 -15.56 10.15 -9.95
N GLU A 125 -16.27 9.06 -9.64
CA GLU A 125 -17.56 9.10 -8.93
C GLU A 125 -17.46 9.34 -7.41
N THR A 126 -16.53 10.18 -7.00
CA THR A 126 -16.74 11.02 -5.82
C THR A 126 -17.13 12.40 -6.33
N ILE A 127 -18.41 12.55 -6.67
CA ILE A 127 -19.01 13.86 -6.90
C ILE A 127 -18.83 14.64 -5.60
N LEU A 128 -17.88 15.57 -5.60
CA LEU A 128 -17.92 16.72 -4.70
C LEU A 128 -19.21 17.47 -5.03
N THR A 129 -20.29 17.12 -4.35
CA THR A 129 -21.51 17.91 -4.32
C THR A 129 -21.13 19.20 -3.60
N PHE A 130 -20.70 20.21 -4.35
CA PHE A 130 -20.65 21.57 -3.84
C PHE A 130 -22.10 21.99 -3.64
N ASN A 131 -22.60 21.85 -2.41
CA ASN A 131 -23.83 22.49 -2.01
C ASN A 131 -23.66 23.99 -2.25
N ASN A 132 -24.67 24.60 -2.86
CA ASN A 132 -24.73 26.03 -3.17
C ASN A 132 -24.91 26.90 -1.90
N GLU A 133 -24.30 26.49 -0.78
CA GLU A 133 -24.19 27.31 0.42
C GLU A 133 -23.16 28.40 0.15
N LYS A 134 -23.51 29.65 0.49
CA LYS A 134 -22.61 30.80 0.34
C LYS A 134 -21.24 30.44 0.88
N PHE A 135 -20.24 30.47 0.00
CA PHE A 135 -18.85 30.23 0.35
C PHE A 135 -18.45 31.25 1.42
N THR A 136 -18.42 30.82 2.67
CA THR A 136 -17.72 31.55 3.73
C THR A 136 -16.26 31.57 3.29
N PRO A 137 -15.63 32.75 3.13
CA PRO A 137 -14.23 32.83 2.77
C PRO A 137 -13.42 31.94 3.69
N PHE A 138 -12.55 31.14 3.10
CA PHE A 138 -11.65 30.25 3.84
C PHE A 138 -10.91 31.06 4.91
N ASP A 139 -11.22 30.78 6.17
CA ASP A 139 -10.57 31.44 7.30
C ASP A 139 -9.18 30.85 7.48
N GLN A 140 -8.20 31.49 6.83
CA GLN A 140 -6.78 31.12 6.92
C GLN A 140 -6.27 31.11 8.36
N THR A 141 -6.93 31.79 9.30
CA THR A 141 -6.52 31.80 10.72
C THR A 141 -6.83 30.47 11.42
N LYS A 142 -7.88 29.75 10.98
CA LYS A 142 -8.22 28.39 11.48
C LYS A 142 -7.30 27.30 10.92
N PHE A 143 -6.58 27.61 9.85
CA PHE A 143 -5.68 26.69 9.15
C PHE A 143 -4.26 27.24 9.07
N LYS A 144 -3.88 28.17 9.97
CA LYS A 144 -2.47 28.41 10.25
C LYS A 144 -1.87 27.03 10.52
N ALA A 145 -0.91 26.63 9.69
CA ALA A 145 -0.13 25.43 9.95
C ALA A 145 0.23 25.49 11.42
N ILE A 146 -0.18 24.48 12.19
CA ILE A 146 0.33 24.32 13.54
C ILE A 146 1.83 24.21 13.30
N GLU A 147 2.55 25.30 13.55
CA GLU A 147 3.99 25.29 13.60
C GLU A 147 4.28 24.32 14.73
N TYR A 148 4.47 23.04 14.39
CA TYR A 148 4.91 22.04 15.33
C TYR A 148 6.20 22.60 15.90
N ASP A 149 6.15 23.04 17.15
CA ASP A 149 7.34 23.49 17.85
C ASP A 149 8.29 22.31 17.82
N LYS A 150 9.35 22.40 17.02
CA LYS A 150 10.31 21.32 16.83
C LYS A 150 10.90 20.85 18.16
N LYS A 151 10.83 21.70 19.20
CA LYS A 151 11.21 21.39 20.58
C LYS A 151 10.35 20.31 21.25
N GLN A 152 9.16 20.01 20.73
CA GLN A 152 8.25 18.99 21.27
C GLN A 152 8.39 17.63 20.56
N ILE A 153 9.18 17.53 19.50
CA ILE A 153 9.41 16.27 18.79
C ILE A 153 10.56 15.54 19.49
N HIS A 154 10.22 14.57 20.34
CA HIS A 154 11.22 13.68 20.90
C HIS A 154 11.40 12.47 20.00
N THR A 155 12.65 12.11 19.72
CA THR A 155 12.95 10.88 18.97
C THR A 155 13.67 9.89 19.85
N TYR A 156 13.32 8.62 19.68
CA TYR A 156 13.77 7.53 20.53
C TYR A 156 14.35 6.43 19.66
N THR A 157 15.34 5.73 20.17
CA THR A 157 15.78 4.44 19.63
C THR A 157 15.72 3.42 20.75
N GLN A 158 15.10 2.28 20.51
CA GLN A 158 15.07 1.16 21.45
C GLN A 158 15.76 -0.06 20.83
N ILE A 159 16.50 -0.77 21.67
CA ILE A 159 17.03 -2.10 21.32
C ILE A 159 16.64 -3.03 22.45
N SER A 160 16.07 -4.18 22.12
CA SER A 160 15.67 -5.21 23.08
C SER A 160 15.97 -6.61 22.59
N ALA A 161 16.17 -7.51 23.53
CA ALA A 161 16.16 -8.94 23.30
C ALA A 161 15.29 -9.63 24.35
N GLY A 162 14.71 -10.76 23.99
CA GLY A 162 13.77 -11.44 24.88
C GLY A 162 13.58 -12.90 24.56
N LEU A 163 12.94 -13.56 25.50
CA LEU A 163 12.58 -14.97 25.45
C LEU A 163 11.08 -15.12 25.68
N GLY A 164 10.50 -16.18 25.16
CA GLY A 164 9.07 -16.41 25.25
C GLY A 164 8.67 -17.79 24.77
N SER A 165 7.37 -17.93 24.57
CA SER A 165 6.77 -19.11 23.98
C SER A 165 5.69 -18.72 22.97
N SER A 166 5.43 -19.62 22.03
CA SER A 166 4.32 -19.53 21.10
C SER A 166 3.62 -20.88 21.03
N THR A 167 2.29 -20.88 21.06
CA THR A 167 1.50 -22.11 20.99
C THR A 167 0.65 -22.09 19.72
N PRO A 168 1.12 -22.70 18.62
CA PRO A 168 0.38 -22.74 17.36
C PRO A 168 -0.78 -23.74 17.42
N ASN A 169 -1.93 -23.34 16.88
CA ASN A 169 -3.17 -24.11 16.90
C ASN A 169 -3.22 -25.25 15.86
N PHE A 170 -2.23 -25.34 14.98
CA PHE A 170 -2.22 -26.30 13.88
C PHE A 170 -1.48 -27.59 14.24
N PHE A 171 -0.65 -27.63 15.27
CA PHE A 171 -0.06 -28.88 15.76
C PHE A 171 -1.10 -29.69 16.55
N LEU A 172 -1.27 -30.96 16.20
CA LEU A 172 -2.25 -31.85 16.84
C LEU A 172 -1.97 -32.04 18.34
N ASP A 173 -0.68 -32.02 18.73
CA ASP A 173 -0.24 -32.22 20.11
C ASP A 173 -0.10 -30.92 20.92
N ASN A 174 -0.60 -29.78 20.41
CA ASN A 174 -0.49 -28.46 21.06
C ASN A 174 0.95 -28.11 21.49
N ILE A 175 1.92 -28.40 20.61
CA ILE A 175 3.34 -28.14 20.86
C ILE A 175 3.56 -26.65 21.16
N SER A 176 4.31 -26.36 22.22
CA SER A 176 4.77 -25.01 22.53
C SER A 176 6.16 -24.80 21.94
N LEU A 177 6.31 -23.76 21.12
CA LEU A 177 7.59 -23.35 20.56
C LEU A 177 8.26 -22.38 21.52
N SER A 178 9.50 -22.66 21.92
CA SER A 178 10.33 -21.66 22.58
C SER A 178 10.65 -20.54 21.59
N SER A 179 10.63 -19.28 22.03
CA SER A 179 10.87 -18.14 21.17
C SER A 179 12.02 -17.26 21.69
N THR A 180 12.87 -16.80 20.78
CA THR A 180 13.88 -15.76 21.03
C THR A 180 13.60 -14.59 20.11
N THR A 181 13.60 -13.39 20.67
CA THR A 181 13.30 -12.15 19.94
C THR A 181 14.46 -11.19 20.07
N ILE A 182 14.81 -10.50 18.99
CA ILE A 182 15.70 -9.34 18.98
C ILE A 182 14.99 -8.25 18.19
N ALA A 183 14.79 -7.09 18.78
CA ALA A 183 14.09 -5.97 18.15
C ALA A 183 14.89 -4.67 18.25
N ALA A 184 14.85 -3.91 17.17
CA ALA A 184 15.33 -2.54 17.10
C ALA A 184 14.17 -1.64 16.66
N GLU A 185 13.94 -0.55 17.38
CA GLU A 185 12.80 0.33 17.14
C GLU A 185 13.26 1.79 17.09
N ALA A 186 12.71 2.55 16.15
CA ALA A 186 12.91 4.00 16.04
C ALA A 186 11.56 4.69 16.29
N GLY A 187 11.50 5.53 17.32
CA GLY A 187 10.30 6.18 17.80
C GLY A 187 10.31 7.68 17.59
N VAL A 188 9.13 8.24 17.37
CA VAL A 188 8.88 9.67 17.42
C VAL A 188 7.66 9.93 18.28
N GLU A 189 7.79 10.83 19.25
CA GLU A 189 6.69 11.35 20.04
C GLU A 189 6.31 12.73 19.50
N THR A 190 5.14 12.77 18.86
CA THR A 190 4.53 14.00 18.36
C THR A 190 3.37 14.48 19.23
N PHE A 191 2.81 13.57 20.03
CA PHE A 191 1.80 13.84 21.03
C PHE A 191 2.36 13.46 22.39
N GLU A 192 2.14 14.32 23.38
CA GLU A 192 2.64 14.11 24.73
C GLU A 192 2.26 12.71 25.25
N ASN A 193 3.27 11.97 25.71
CA ASN A 193 3.18 10.61 26.23
C ASN A 193 2.75 9.52 25.22
N ILE A 194 2.67 9.82 23.92
CA ILE A 194 2.24 8.86 22.89
C ILE A 194 3.29 8.78 21.77
N PRO A 195 4.41 8.08 22.00
CA PRO A 195 5.35 7.77 20.94
C PRO A 195 4.80 6.73 19.97
N VAL A 196 5.18 6.89 18.70
CA VAL A 196 4.97 5.91 17.63
C VAL A 196 6.32 5.41 17.18
N PHE A 197 6.48 4.09 17.17
CA PHE A 197 7.69 3.38 16.81
C PHE A 197 7.54 2.64 15.49
N PHE A 198 8.53 2.77 14.63
CA PHE A 198 8.83 1.80 13.59
C PHE A 198 9.70 0.71 14.17
N SER A 199 9.32 -0.55 13.99
CA SER A 199 10.02 -1.71 14.56
C SER A 199 10.60 -2.59 13.47
N ALA A 200 11.80 -3.12 13.71
CA ALA A 200 12.39 -4.23 13.00
C ALA A 200 12.66 -5.35 14.01
N GLU A 201 12.15 -6.54 13.74
CA GLU A 201 12.19 -7.67 14.67
C GLU A 201 12.72 -8.92 13.99
N TYR A 202 13.72 -9.53 14.61
CA TYR A 202 14.11 -10.91 14.37
C TYR A 202 13.43 -11.81 15.41
N LEU A 203 12.76 -12.85 14.96
CA LEU A 203 12.09 -13.84 15.79
C LEU A 203 12.55 -15.24 15.36
N ALA A 204 13.06 -16.01 16.30
CA ALA A 204 13.34 -17.43 16.15
C ALA A 204 12.43 -18.23 17.09
N GLN A 205 11.80 -19.27 16.58
CA GLN A 205 10.91 -20.17 17.32
C GLN A 205 11.32 -21.62 17.05
N ASN A 206 11.37 -22.45 18.08
CA ASN A 206 11.73 -23.85 17.91
C ASN A 206 11.06 -24.78 18.95
N SER A 207 10.82 -26.03 18.56
CA SER A 207 10.35 -27.12 19.45
C SER A 207 11.45 -28.14 19.77
N GLY A 208 12.73 -27.75 19.74
CA GLY A 208 13.86 -28.69 19.77
C GLY A 208 14.27 -29.12 18.36
N GLN A 209 14.22 -30.43 18.04
CA GLN A 209 14.74 -30.97 16.77
C GLN A 209 13.73 -30.95 15.61
N GLU A 210 12.43 -30.84 15.89
CA GLU A 210 11.40 -31.13 14.87
C GLU A 210 10.96 -29.89 14.09
N VAL A 211 10.86 -28.73 14.73
CA VAL A 211 10.34 -27.50 14.12
C VAL A 211 11.23 -26.32 14.45
N GLN A 212 11.64 -25.59 13.42
CA GLN A 212 12.36 -24.33 13.54
C GLN A 212 11.75 -23.29 12.59
N PHE A 213 11.23 -22.21 13.17
CA PHE A 213 10.76 -21.05 12.43
C PHE A 213 11.67 -19.86 12.72
N THR A 214 12.00 -19.13 11.68
CA THR A 214 12.73 -17.87 11.79
C THR A 214 12.02 -16.84 10.93
N SER A 215 11.94 -15.61 11.43
CA SER A 215 11.38 -14.50 10.67
C SER A 215 12.13 -13.21 10.94
N PHE A 216 12.14 -12.36 9.92
CA PHE A 216 12.48 -10.96 10.05
C PHE A 216 11.27 -10.14 9.63
N SER A 217 10.81 -9.29 10.54
CA SER A 217 9.56 -8.55 10.40
C SER A 217 9.78 -7.06 10.57
N ILE A 218 8.96 -6.27 9.91
CA ILE A 218 8.85 -4.83 10.17
C ILE A 218 7.45 -4.49 10.65
N GLY A 219 7.32 -3.43 11.42
CA GLY A 219 6.05 -3.11 12.04
C GLY A 219 5.94 -1.72 12.60
N LEU A 220 4.76 -1.44 13.14
CA LEU A 220 4.47 -0.22 13.88
C LEU A 220 4.04 -0.58 15.30
N ARG A 221 4.48 0.22 16.25
CA ARG A 221 4.06 0.13 17.64
C ARG A 221 3.69 1.51 18.16
N VAL A 222 2.58 1.60 18.87
CA VAL A 222 2.14 2.82 19.55
C VAL A 222 1.90 2.47 21.00
N GLU A 223 2.32 3.33 21.91
CA GLU A 223 2.11 3.14 23.35
C GLU A 223 1.67 4.45 24.01
N TYR A 224 0.95 4.33 25.11
CA TYR A 224 0.69 5.42 26.02
C TYR A 224 1.59 5.30 27.25
N ARG A 225 2.32 6.37 27.60
CA ARG A 225 3.27 6.43 28.71
C ARG A 225 2.67 7.13 29.93
N PHE A 226 2.58 6.42 31.04
CA PHE A 226 2.24 7.02 32.32
C PHE A 226 3.51 7.24 33.16
N HIS A 227 3.95 8.50 33.23
CA HIS A 227 5.12 8.89 33.99
C HIS A 227 4.83 8.88 35.50
N ILE A 228 5.50 7.98 36.23
CA ILE A 228 5.45 7.92 37.69
C ILE A 228 6.34 9.02 38.28
N ASN A 229 7.51 9.23 37.67
CA ASN A 229 8.46 10.28 38.02
C ASN A 229 9.38 10.58 36.81
N LYS A 230 10.35 11.50 36.98
CA LYS A 230 11.29 11.90 35.91
C LYS A 230 12.15 10.77 35.33
N LYS A 231 12.27 9.63 36.01
CA LYS A 231 13.09 8.48 35.62
C LYS A 231 12.27 7.23 35.35
N SER A 232 10.98 7.19 35.68
CA SER A 232 10.19 5.96 35.63
C SER A 232 8.84 6.19 34.99
N PHE A 233 8.45 5.29 34.11
CA PHE A 233 7.11 5.24 33.54
C PHE A 233 6.67 3.81 33.28
N ILE A 234 5.35 3.63 33.22
CA ILE A 234 4.73 2.41 32.71
C ILE A 234 4.12 2.76 31.36
N ALA A 235 4.26 1.88 30.36
CA ALA A 235 3.55 2.05 29.11
C ALA A 235 2.72 0.82 28.75
N ALA A 236 1.61 1.08 28.05
CA ALA A 236 0.77 0.06 27.45
C ALA A 236 0.49 0.45 26.00
N GLY A 237 0.54 -0.52 25.10
CA GLY A 237 0.49 -0.22 23.68
C GLY A 237 0.02 -1.36 22.80
N LEU A 238 -0.09 -1.04 21.51
CA LEU A 238 -0.43 -1.95 20.43
C LEU A 238 0.76 -2.07 19.48
N ASN A 239 0.99 -3.27 18.96
CA ASN A 239 1.97 -3.51 17.91
C ASN A 239 1.35 -4.29 16.75
N THR A 240 1.84 -4.05 15.56
CA THR A 240 1.56 -4.85 14.36
C THR A 240 2.84 -5.04 13.58
N GLN A 241 3.08 -6.26 13.12
CA GLN A 241 4.27 -6.62 12.37
C GLN A 241 3.90 -7.51 11.20
N ARG A 242 4.64 -7.33 10.10
CA ARG A 242 4.56 -8.14 8.90
C ARG A 242 5.92 -8.73 8.61
N SER A 243 5.97 -10.03 8.36
CA SER A 243 7.22 -10.68 7.94
C SER A 243 7.65 -10.20 6.55
N LEU A 244 8.93 -9.84 6.41
CA LEU A 244 9.59 -9.60 5.13
C LEU A 244 10.36 -10.83 4.66
N TYR A 245 10.86 -11.60 5.62
CA TYR A 245 11.58 -12.83 5.39
C TYR A 245 11.16 -13.85 6.43
N THR A 246 11.10 -15.09 5.99
CA THR A 246 10.70 -16.24 6.79
C THR A 246 11.46 -17.45 6.30
N SER A 247 11.82 -18.32 7.22
CA SER A 247 12.37 -19.63 6.92
C SER A 247 11.86 -20.62 7.94
N ALA A 248 11.24 -21.70 7.46
CA ALA A 248 10.82 -22.82 8.29
C ALA A 248 11.58 -24.08 7.89
N THR A 249 12.07 -24.81 8.89
CA THR A 249 12.59 -26.16 8.74
C THR A 249 11.77 -27.08 9.62
N ILE A 250 11.27 -28.17 9.04
CA ILE A 250 10.43 -29.15 9.71
C ILE A 250 10.92 -30.53 9.34
N ASN A 251 11.46 -31.29 10.30
CA ASN A 251 12.11 -32.58 10.04
C ASN A 251 13.04 -32.51 8.82
N ASP A 252 13.92 -31.50 8.79
CA ASP A 252 14.87 -31.18 7.71
C ASP A 252 14.28 -30.77 6.35
N LEU A 253 12.95 -30.66 6.22
CA LEU A 253 12.29 -30.12 5.04
C LEU A 253 12.10 -28.61 5.17
N LYS A 254 12.52 -27.88 4.13
CA LYS A 254 12.30 -26.43 4.04
C LYS A 254 10.89 -26.13 3.59
N VAL A 255 10.25 -25.22 4.31
CA VAL A 255 8.86 -24.83 4.10
C VAL A 255 8.77 -23.32 3.91
N GLY A 256 8.11 -22.91 2.84
CA GLY A 256 7.70 -21.52 2.63
C GLY A 256 6.54 -21.18 3.57
N HIS A 257 6.66 -20.06 4.29
CA HIS A 257 5.58 -19.53 5.10
C HIS A 257 5.64 -18.01 5.20
N THR A 258 4.59 -17.36 5.67
CA THR A 258 4.64 -15.97 6.15
C THR A 258 4.09 -15.91 7.56
N ILE A 259 4.58 -14.97 8.35
CA ILE A 259 4.08 -14.74 9.71
C ILE A 259 3.76 -13.25 9.90
N ASP A 260 2.49 -12.97 10.13
CA ASP A 260 2.04 -11.62 10.49
C ASP A 260 1.58 -11.63 11.93
N SER A 261 1.80 -10.54 12.66
CA SER A 261 1.40 -10.47 14.05
C SER A 261 0.75 -9.15 14.44
N PHE A 262 -0.13 -9.25 15.43
CA PHE A 262 -0.75 -8.13 16.09
C PHE A 262 -0.79 -8.42 17.59
N GLY A 263 -0.48 -7.44 18.41
CA GLY A 263 -0.34 -7.68 19.83
C GLY A 263 -0.45 -6.46 20.72
N LEU A 264 -0.49 -6.76 22.01
CA LEU A 264 -0.41 -5.80 23.10
C LEU A 264 0.99 -5.86 23.68
N ASN A 265 1.45 -4.72 24.17
CA ASN A 265 2.69 -4.63 24.93
C ASN A 265 2.48 -3.83 26.21
N PHE A 266 3.16 -4.27 27.27
CA PHE A 266 3.19 -3.61 28.57
C PHE A 266 4.64 -3.49 28.99
N ASN A 267 5.12 -2.29 29.27
CA ASN A 267 6.50 -2.10 29.70
C ASN A 267 6.59 -1.29 30.99
N TYR A 268 7.64 -1.59 31.75
CA TYR A 268 8.12 -0.76 32.84
C TYR A 268 9.50 -0.24 32.47
N ASN A 269 9.65 1.08 32.51
CA ASN A 269 10.89 1.77 32.18
C ASN A 269 11.49 2.38 33.46
N TYR A 270 12.80 2.18 33.63
CA TYR A 270 13.60 2.83 34.66
C TYR A 270 14.87 3.44 34.04
N ALA A 271 14.95 4.76 34.10
CA ALA A 271 15.88 5.60 33.37
C ALA A 271 15.88 5.26 31.88
N LYS A 272 16.92 4.57 31.41
CA LYS A 272 17.10 4.18 30.02
C LYS A 272 16.84 2.70 29.77
N TYR A 273 16.51 1.92 30.80
CA TYR A 273 16.33 0.48 30.70
C TYR A 273 14.86 0.12 30.83
N PHE A 274 14.45 -0.95 30.17
CA PHE A 274 13.08 -1.42 30.25
C PHE A 274 12.94 -2.92 30.30
N VAL A 275 11.84 -3.35 30.88
CA VAL A 275 11.31 -4.70 30.78
C VAL A 275 9.93 -4.60 30.14
N ARG A 276 9.70 -5.39 29.10
CA ARG A 276 8.47 -5.39 28.31
C ARG A 276 7.90 -6.80 28.23
N LEU A 277 6.61 -6.92 28.52
CA LEU A 277 5.80 -8.10 28.22
C LEU A 277 5.06 -7.85 26.91
N ASP A 278 5.26 -8.73 25.94
CA ASP A 278 4.57 -8.70 24.66
C ASP A 278 3.62 -9.91 24.56
N LEU A 279 2.35 -9.63 24.24
CA LEU A 279 1.31 -10.62 23.98
C LEU A 279 0.86 -10.47 22.53
N LYS A 280 1.22 -11.42 21.67
CA LYS A 280 0.96 -11.33 20.23
C LYS A 280 0.07 -12.49 19.76
N LYS A 281 -0.86 -12.18 18.87
CA LYS A 281 -1.47 -13.17 17.99
C LYS A 281 -0.66 -13.20 16.69
N GLN A 282 -0.18 -14.38 16.34
CA GLN A 282 0.59 -14.65 15.12
C GLN A 282 -0.31 -15.41 14.14
N ASN A 283 -0.36 -14.99 12.88
CA ASN A 283 -1.06 -15.67 11.82
C ASN A 283 -0.03 -16.22 10.83
N TYR A 284 -0.14 -17.50 10.52
CA TYR A 284 0.75 -18.23 9.64
C TYR A 284 0.03 -18.51 8.32
N ALA A 285 0.69 -18.21 7.20
CA ALA A 285 0.28 -18.72 5.90
C ALA A 285 1.37 -19.63 5.38
N PHE A 286 1.01 -20.83 4.95
CA PHE A 286 1.92 -21.82 4.37
C PHE A 286 1.60 -21.99 2.89
N ASP A 287 2.61 -22.34 2.09
CA ASP A 287 2.37 -22.71 0.70
C ASP A 287 1.48 -23.97 0.61
N SER A 288 0.67 -24.06 -0.44
CA SER A 288 -0.39 -25.08 -0.56
C SER A 288 0.08 -26.54 -0.57
N ASN A 289 1.38 -26.77 -0.70
CA ASN A 289 1.97 -28.11 -0.90
C ASN A 289 2.75 -28.60 0.33
N VAL A 290 2.62 -27.93 1.47
CA VAL A 290 3.38 -28.26 2.68
C VAL A 290 2.65 -29.34 3.47
N ASN A 291 3.30 -30.47 3.68
CA ASN A 291 2.81 -31.52 4.57
C ASN A 291 3.55 -31.44 5.91
N PHE A 292 2.79 -31.22 6.99
CA PHE A 292 3.33 -31.19 8.34
C PHE A 292 3.07 -32.55 9.01
N PRO A 293 4.08 -33.22 9.57
CA PRO A 293 3.84 -34.34 10.46
C PRO A 293 3.05 -33.86 11.68
N ALA A 294 1.99 -34.59 12.03
CA ALA A 294 1.14 -34.31 13.19
C ALA A 294 0.58 -32.87 13.25
N ALA A 295 0.27 -32.25 12.10
CA ALA A 295 -0.42 -30.97 12.07
C ALA A 295 -1.64 -31.00 11.14
N ASN A 296 -2.66 -30.22 11.50
CA ASN A 296 -3.86 -30.02 10.71
C ASN A 296 -3.90 -28.57 10.22
N LEU A 297 -3.26 -28.34 9.07
CA LEU A 297 -3.27 -27.02 8.45
C LEU A 297 -4.68 -26.67 7.96
N THR A 298 -5.12 -25.47 8.31
CA THR A 298 -6.39 -24.91 7.84
C THR A 298 -6.17 -23.54 7.21
N ASN A 299 -7.25 -22.88 6.80
CA ASN A 299 -7.20 -21.48 6.39
C ASN A 299 -6.95 -20.51 7.57
N ASN A 300 -6.88 -21.00 8.81
CA ASN A 300 -6.71 -20.20 10.01
C ASN A 300 -5.62 -20.77 10.93
N ASN A 301 -4.39 -20.79 10.44
CA ASN A 301 -3.22 -21.19 11.22
C ASN A 301 -2.76 -19.99 12.05
N SER A 302 -2.84 -20.10 13.37
CA SER A 302 -2.50 -19.01 14.27
C SER A 302 -1.84 -19.50 15.54
N ALA A 303 -1.10 -18.63 16.21
CA ALA A 303 -0.51 -18.90 17.51
C ALA A 303 -0.72 -17.72 18.45
N THR A 304 -0.83 -18.02 19.74
CA THR A 304 -0.66 -17.00 20.78
C THR A 304 0.78 -17.06 21.25
N ALA A 305 1.48 -15.93 21.18
CA ALA A 305 2.85 -15.79 21.60
C ALA A 305 2.96 -14.82 22.79
N ILE A 306 3.76 -15.22 23.78
CA ILE A 306 4.03 -14.44 24.99
C ILE A 306 5.55 -14.33 25.10
N SER A 307 6.07 -13.11 25.20
CA SER A 307 7.51 -12.90 25.37
C SER A 307 7.84 -11.82 26.39
N ILE A 308 8.91 -12.05 27.14
CA ILE A 308 9.51 -11.07 28.04
C ILE A 308 10.78 -10.54 27.38
N ASN A 309 10.80 -9.25 27.13
CA ASN A 309 11.90 -8.53 26.51
C ASN A 309 12.56 -7.59 27.51
N ILE A 310 13.89 -7.54 27.48
CA ILE A 310 14.68 -6.55 28.21
C ILE A 310 15.41 -5.68 27.20
N GLY A 311 15.54 -4.39 27.49
CA GLY A 311 16.11 -3.49 26.53
C GLY A 311 16.58 -2.16 27.09
N LYS A 312 17.04 -1.33 26.17
CA LYS A 312 17.54 0.01 26.44
C LYS A 312 16.96 1.00 25.43
N GLU A 313 16.45 2.10 25.95
CA GLU A 313 16.00 3.27 25.19
C GLU A 313 17.10 4.34 25.19
N PHE A 314 17.21 5.03 24.06
CA PHE A 314 18.08 6.17 23.86
C PHE A 314 17.23 7.30 23.32
N GLU A 315 17.24 8.44 24.01
CA GLU A 315 16.70 9.67 23.44
C GLU A 315 17.73 10.22 22.45
N VAL A 316 17.29 10.48 21.22
CA VAL A 316 18.09 11.09 20.16
C VAL A 316 17.50 12.47 19.93
N SER A 317 18.01 13.48 20.64
CA SER A 317 17.61 14.87 20.40
C SER A 317 18.26 15.37 19.11
N ILE A 318 17.48 15.95 18.20
CA ILE A 318 17.95 16.65 16.99
C ILE A 318 17.95 18.16 17.27
#